data_AF-A0A4R9ELZ1-F1
#
_entry.id   AF-A0A4R9ELZ1-F1
#
_cell.length_a   1.000
_cell.length_b   1.000
_cell.length_c   1.000
_cell.angle_alpha   90.00
_cell.angle_beta   90.00
_cell.angle_gamma   90.00
#
_symmetry.space_group_name_H-M   'P 1'
#
loop_
_entity.id
_entity.type
_entity.pdbx_description
1 polymer ?
#
loop_
_entity_poly.entity_id
_entity_poly.type
_entity_poly.pdbx_seq_one_letter_code
_entity_poly.pdbx_strand_id
1 'polypeptide(L)'
;MTSIPFDIPTSARAYGWMLGGKDNYAVDREFLLHTLPDFPECVDIARQNREFLFRVVRHLTQAGVRQFIDMGCGLPTDDNVHQVAQRFAQDARVVYVDIDPIVLAHGRALLADDETTTVITGDMRDQDAILDHPDVRRLIDFDEPVAVLFLSVGHHLTDADDPRRVLHTIIDRAAPGSYLGFSQVVSDDPERGAAMSAHISGSGVPWQTRTPREVDALLAGIDPVEPGLLNLVDWRPDADQPSLAPVHEDLAPYLGATEHNKGIYEYGGLLRKE
;
A
#
# COMPACT_ATOMS: atom_id res chain seq x y z
N MET A 1 6.73 8.02 -24.48
CA MET A 1 6.47 6.88 -23.58
C MET A 1 7.74 6.66 -22.79
N THR A 2 7.66 6.73 -21.47
CA THR A 2 8.76 6.35 -20.58
C THR A 2 9.04 4.85 -20.79
N SER A 3 10.29 4.47 -20.99
CA SER A 3 10.68 3.06 -21.14
C SER A 3 10.35 2.30 -19.86
N ILE A 4 9.75 1.12 -19.96
CA ILE A 4 9.49 0.24 -18.81
C ILE A 4 10.73 -0.68 -18.66
N PRO A 5 11.54 -0.55 -17.60
CA PRO A 5 12.66 -1.45 -17.37
C PRO A 5 12.17 -2.87 -17.13
N PHE A 6 12.78 -3.87 -17.73
CA PHE A 6 12.37 -5.28 -17.59
C PHE A 6 13.48 -6.17 -17.00
N ASP A 7 14.62 -5.57 -16.68
CA ASP A 7 15.87 -6.19 -16.24
C ASP A 7 16.24 -5.82 -14.79
N ILE A 8 15.47 -4.95 -14.14
CA ILE A 8 15.59 -4.56 -12.74
C ILE A 8 14.26 -4.87 -12.07
N PRO A 9 14.21 -5.58 -10.92
CA PRO A 9 12.95 -5.88 -10.24
C PRO A 9 12.27 -4.62 -9.69
N THR A 10 10.95 -4.63 -9.58
CA THR A 10 10.18 -3.56 -8.90
C THR A 10 9.24 -4.15 -7.86
N SER A 11 9.03 -3.41 -6.76
CA SER A 11 8.12 -3.82 -5.69
C SER A 11 6.70 -4.06 -6.20
N ALA A 12 6.19 -3.20 -7.10
CA ALA A 12 4.84 -3.33 -7.65
C ALA A 12 4.62 -4.67 -8.38
N ARG A 13 5.59 -5.10 -9.19
CA ARG A 13 5.52 -6.37 -9.95
C ARG A 13 5.75 -7.59 -9.06
N ALA A 14 6.70 -7.51 -8.13
CA ALA A 14 6.92 -8.55 -7.13
C ALA A 14 5.66 -8.76 -6.27
N TYR A 15 5.11 -7.68 -5.72
CA TYR A 15 3.88 -7.69 -4.94
C TYR A 15 2.69 -8.25 -5.74
N GLY A 16 2.53 -7.83 -7.00
CA GLY A 16 1.52 -8.37 -7.91
C GLY A 16 1.64 -9.89 -8.09
N TRP A 17 2.85 -10.44 -8.19
CA TRP A 17 3.04 -11.90 -8.28
C TRP A 17 2.65 -12.64 -7.00
N MET A 18 2.95 -12.08 -5.82
CA MET A 18 2.51 -12.63 -4.53
C MET A 18 0.98 -12.65 -4.37
N LEU A 19 0.28 -11.79 -5.10
CA LEU A 19 -1.19 -11.78 -5.18
C LEU A 19 -1.76 -12.70 -6.28
N GLY A 20 -0.92 -13.44 -7.01
CA GLY A 20 -1.34 -14.32 -8.12
C GLY A 20 -1.45 -13.62 -9.48
N GLY A 21 -1.02 -12.36 -9.55
CA GLY A 21 -0.97 -11.58 -10.80
C GLY A 21 0.10 -12.09 -11.77
N LYS A 22 -0.11 -11.77 -13.06
CA LYS A 22 0.76 -12.19 -14.17
C LYS A 22 1.65 -11.08 -14.73
N ASP A 23 1.39 -9.83 -14.32
CA ASP A 23 2.10 -8.65 -14.80
C ASP A 23 3.44 -8.49 -14.06
N ASN A 24 4.37 -9.39 -14.35
CA ASN A 24 5.72 -9.42 -13.80
C ASN A 24 6.71 -10.01 -14.81
N TYR A 25 7.98 -9.63 -14.69
CA TYR A 25 9.08 -10.18 -15.47
C TYR A 25 9.83 -11.26 -14.69
N ALA A 26 10.72 -11.98 -15.38
CA ALA A 26 11.55 -13.00 -14.77
C ALA A 26 12.38 -12.46 -13.59
N VAL A 27 12.92 -11.25 -13.72
CA VAL A 27 13.72 -10.60 -12.66
C VAL A 27 12.94 -10.35 -11.38
N ASP A 28 11.63 -10.06 -11.46
CA ASP A 28 10.78 -9.87 -10.28
C ASP A 28 10.54 -11.20 -9.56
N ARG A 29 10.31 -12.28 -10.32
CA ARG A 29 10.12 -13.63 -9.77
C ARG A 29 11.40 -14.17 -9.17
N GLU A 30 12.53 -13.99 -9.86
CA GLU A 30 13.85 -14.36 -9.35
C GLU A 30 14.14 -13.61 -8.04
N PHE A 31 13.90 -12.30 -7.98
CA PHE A 31 14.06 -11.52 -6.76
C PHE A 31 13.26 -12.12 -5.58
N LEU A 32 11.98 -12.47 -5.80
CA LEU A 32 11.17 -13.09 -4.75
C LEU A 32 11.64 -14.50 -4.38
N LEU A 33 11.98 -15.34 -5.36
CA LEU A 33 12.47 -16.70 -5.10
C LEU A 33 13.81 -16.72 -4.35
N HIS A 34 14.62 -15.65 -4.45
CA HIS A 34 15.82 -15.48 -3.61
C HIS A 34 15.51 -14.91 -2.22
N THR A 35 14.37 -14.24 -2.03
CA THR A 35 13.99 -13.58 -0.77
C THR A 35 13.19 -14.50 0.15
N LEU A 36 12.26 -15.27 -0.42
CA LEU A 36 11.33 -16.10 0.32
C LEU A 36 11.96 -17.23 1.17
N PRO A 37 13.11 -17.83 0.80
CA PRO A 37 13.78 -18.79 1.69
C PRO A 37 14.16 -18.21 3.06
N ASP A 38 14.56 -16.94 3.12
CA ASP A 38 14.97 -16.26 4.35
C ASP A 38 13.80 -15.55 5.05
N PHE A 39 12.85 -15.06 4.25
CA PHE A 39 11.68 -14.31 4.69
C PHE A 39 10.38 -14.89 4.10
N PRO A 40 9.99 -16.12 4.51
CA PRO A 40 8.83 -16.81 3.95
C PRO A 40 7.50 -16.10 4.20
N GLU A 41 7.43 -15.21 5.20
CA GLU A 41 6.23 -14.46 5.59
C GLU A 41 5.73 -13.49 4.51
N CYS A 42 6.57 -13.09 3.55
CA CYS A 42 6.25 -12.04 2.58
C CYS A 42 4.99 -12.34 1.75
N VAL A 43 4.75 -13.60 1.38
CA VAL A 43 3.55 -13.98 0.59
C VAL A 43 2.28 -13.74 1.39
N ASP A 44 2.25 -14.20 2.65
CA ASP A 44 1.10 -13.99 3.54
C ASP A 44 0.90 -12.51 3.83
N ILE A 45 1.97 -11.77 4.12
CA ILE A 45 1.95 -10.34 4.41
C ILE A 45 1.30 -9.54 3.28
N ALA A 46 1.72 -9.77 2.03
CA ALA A 46 1.12 -9.10 0.87
C ALA A 46 -0.38 -9.38 0.75
N ARG A 47 -0.79 -10.63 1.01
CA ARG A 47 -2.19 -11.05 0.96
C ARG A 47 -3.00 -10.40 2.09
N GLN A 48 -2.48 -10.43 3.31
CA GLN A 48 -3.11 -9.82 4.49
C GLN A 48 -3.27 -8.30 4.33
N ASN A 49 -2.31 -7.62 3.71
CA ASN A 49 -2.44 -6.21 3.35
C ASN A 49 -3.57 -5.99 2.33
N ARG A 50 -3.72 -6.86 1.32
CA ARG A 50 -4.82 -6.71 0.36
C ARG A 50 -6.19 -6.87 1.00
N GLU A 51 -6.31 -7.80 1.92
CA GLU A 51 -7.52 -7.97 2.73
C GLU A 51 -7.79 -6.74 3.61
N PHE A 52 -6.75 -6.19 4.26
CA PHE A 52 -6.86 -4.98 5.06
C PHE A 52 -7.32 -3.77 4.24
N LEU A 53 -6.79 -3.59 3.02
CA LEU A 53 -7.24 -2.54 2.10
C LEU A 53 -8.76 -2.59 1.89
N PHE A 54 -9.31 -3.78 1.60
CA PHE A 54 -10.75 -3.94 1.43
C PHE A 54 -11.52 -3.46 2.67
N ARG A 55 -11.10 -3.91 3.86
CA ARG A 55 -11.75 -3.56 5.13
C ARG A 55 -11.68 -2.07 5.43
N VAL A 56 -10.52 -1.44 5.20
CA VAL A 56 -10.29 0.00 5.40
C VAL A 56 -11.16 0.82 4.46
N VAL A 57 -11.14 0.52 3.16
CA VAL A 57 -11.91 1.28 2.15
C VAL A 57 -13.42 1.11 2.39
N ARG A 58 -13.88 -0.10 2.73
CA ARG A 58 -15.27 -0.32 3.14
C ARG A 58 -15.64 0.50 4.37
N HIS A 59 -14.77 0.52 5.39
CA HIS A 59 -15.04 1.29 6.60
C HIS A 59 -15.12 2.80 6.32
N LEU A 60 -14.19 3.32 5.53
CA LEU A 60 -14.10 4.74 5.17
C LEU A 60 -15.32 5.21 4.36
N THR A 61 -15.75 4.42 3.39
CA THR A 61 -16.95 4.74 2.61
C THR A 61 -18.21 4.76 3.47
N GLN A 62 -18.36 3.79 4.38
CA GLN A 62 -19.43 3.76 5.37
C GLN A 62 -19.37 4.95 6.36
N ALA A 63 -18.17 5.43 6.68
CA ALA A 63 -17.95 6.62 7.50
C ALA A 63 -18.21 7.94 6.75
N GLY A 64 -18.59 7.89 5.47
CA GLY A 64 -18.96 9.06 4.67
C GLY A 64 -17.85 9.62 3.78
N VAL A 65 -16.65 9.02 3.78
CA VAL A 65 -15.56 9.46 2.89
C VAL A 65 -15.91 9.13 1.44
N ARG A 66 -15.65 10.08 0.53
CA ARG A 66 -15.90 9.96 -0.90
C ARG A 66 -14.67 10.20 -1.77
N GLN A 67 -13.52 10.48 -1.16
CA GLN A 67 -12.32 10.89 -1.88
C GLN A 67 -11.13 10.08 -1.36
N PHE A 68 -10.36 9.49 -2.27
CA PHE A 68 -9.24 8.64 -1.93
C PHE A 68 -8.01 9.03 -2.75
N ILE A 69 -6.85 9.08 -2.10
CA ILE A 69 -5.54 9.13 -2.75
C ILE A 69 -4.79 7.89 -2.30
N ASP A 70 -4.45 7.02 -3.25
CA ASP A 70 -3.76 5.75 -2.99
C ASP A 70 -2.30 5.84 -3.44
N MET A 71 -1.38 5.89 -2.48
CA MET A 71 0.05 6.13 -2.66
C MET A 71 0.81 4.82 -2.80
N GLY A 72 1.46 4.64 -3.95
CA GLY A 72 2.11 3.38 -4.32
C GLY A 72 1.08 2.28 -4.54
N CYS A 73 0.08 2.56 -5.38
CA CYS A 73 -1.07 1.67 -5.58
C CYS A 73 -0.72 0.30 -6.18
N GLY A 74 0.47 0.17 -6.77
CA GLY A 74 0.93 -1.03 -7.44
C GLY A 74 0.12 -1.36 -8.70
N LEU A 75 0.32 -2.58 -9.19
CA LEU A 75 -0.38 -3.07 -10.36
C LEU A 75 -1.85 -3.39 -10.04
N PRO A 76 -2.77 -3.18 -11.00
CA PRO A 76 -4.19 -3.51 -10.81
C PRO A 76 -4.39 -4.99 -10.44
N THR A 77 -5.17 -5.25 -9.40
CA THR A 77 -5.63 -6.60 -9.01
C THR A 77 -7.16 -6.62 -8.86
N ASP A 78 -7.73 -7.68 -8.31
CA ASP A 78 -9.16 -7.69 -7.94
C ASP A 78 -9.43 -6.79 -6.73
N ASP A 79 -10.61 -6.15 -6.67
CA ASP A 79 -11.07 -5.29 -5.58
C ASP A 79 -10.13 -4.10 -5.27
N ASN A 80 -9.77 -3.33 -6.31
CA ASN A 80 -8.99 -2.09 -6.15
C ASN A 80 -9.78 -1.02 -5.38
N VAL A 81 -9.07 -0.04 -4.80
CA VAL A 81 -9.67 1.03 -3.98
C VAL A 81 -10.95 1.61 -4.60
N HIS A 82 -10.95 2.00 -5.89
CA HIS A 82 -12.15 2.53 -6.55
C HIS A 82 -13.28 1.49 -6.67
N GLN A 83 -12.97 0.23 -6.99
CA GLN A 83 -13.97 -0.84 -7.08
C GLN A 83 -14.63 -1.10 -5.73
N VAL A 84 -13.84 -1.17 -4.66
CA VAL A 84 -14.36 -1.34 -3.29
C VAL A 84 -15.13 -0.11 -2.88
N ALA A 85 -14.60 1.09 -3.11
CA ALA A 85 -15.27 2.33 -2.70
C ALA A 85 -16.61 2.52 -3.42
N GLN A 86 -16.64 2.35 -4.74
CA GLN A 86 -17.83 2.52 -5.59
C GLN A 86 -18.90 1.46 -5.35
N ARG A 87 -18.52 0.28 -4.82
CA ARG A 87 -19.48 -0.73 -4.36
C ARG A 87 -20.37 -0.21 -3.22
N PHE A 88 -19.86 0.68 -2.38
CA PHE A 88 -20.57 1.22 -1.21
C PHE A 88 -20.97 2.70 -1.36
N ALA A 89 -20.32 3.43 -2.27
CA ALA A 89 -20.63 4.82 -2.60
C ALA A 89 -20.26 5.10 -4.07
N GLN A 90 -21.24 5.02 -4.98
CA GLN A 90 -21.02 5.10 -6.43
C GLN A 90 -20.35 6.39 -6.91
N ASP A 91 -20.41 7.46 -6.12
CA ASP A 91 -19.81 8.77 -6.36
C ASP A 91 -18.38 8.92 -5.80
N ALA A 92 -17.79 7.83 -5.28
CA ALA A 92 -16.44 7.84 -4.75
C ALA A 92 -15.40 8.13 -5.86
N ARG A 93 -14.51 9.09 -5.57
CA ARG A 93 -13.43 9.54 -6.44
C ARG A 93 -12.08 9.04 -5.93
N VAL A 94 -11.25 8.54 -6.84
CA VAL A 94 -9.96 7.93 -6.48
C VAL A 94 -8.85 8.42 -7.38
N VAL A 95 -7.74 8.83 -6.78
CA VAL A 95 -6.48 9.08 -7.49
C VAL A 95 -5.45 8.04 -7.06
N TYR A 96 -4.98 7.25 -8.02
CA TYR A 96 -3.86 6.34 -7.85
C TYR A 96 -2.55 7.04 -8.18
N VAL A 97 -1.55 6.87 -7.33
CA VAL A 97 -0.20 7.40 -7.52
C VAL A 97 0.78 6.24 -7.46
N ASP A 98 1.62 6.08 -8.48
CA ASP A 98 2.70 5.10 -8.44
C ASP A 98 3.95 5.60 -9.18
N ILE A 99 5.12 5.19 -8.74
CA ILE A 99 6.39 5.56 -9.39
C ILE A 99 6.71 4.66 -10.58
N ASP A 100 6.18 3.44 -10.62
CA ASP A 100 6.44 2.48 -11.69
C ASP A 100 5.60 2.83 -12.93
N PRO A 101 6.25 3.18 -14.07
CA PRO A 101 5.53 3.59 -15.27
C PRO A 101 4.64 2.49 -15.86
N ILE A 102 4.86 1.21 -15.51
CA ILE A 102 3.97 0.11 -15.94
C ILE A 102 2.57 0.28 -15.34
N VAL A 103 2.45 0.81 -14.12
CA VAL A 103 1.17 1.01 -13.43
C VAL A 103 0.31 2.01 -14.19
N LEU A 104 0.90 3.12 -14.65
CA LEU A 104 0.19 4.09 -15.49
C LEU A 104 -0.26 3.48 -16.83
N ALA A 105 0.57 2.63 -17.45
CA ALA A 105 0.25 2.00 -18.73
C ALA A 105 -0.96 1.06 -18.61
N HIS A 106 -1.00 0.23 -17.56
CA HIS A 106 -2.13 -0.66 -17.28
C HIS A 106 -3.37 0.12 -16.81
N GLY A 107 -3.20 1.08 -15.89
CA GLY A 107 -4.29 1.85 -15.33
C GLY A 107 -5.02 2.72 -16.37
N ARG A 108 -4.29 3.38 -17.29
CA ARG A 108 -4.92 4.16 -18.38
C ARG A 108 -5.79 3.31 -19.30
N ALA A 109 -5.41 2.06 -19.54
CA ALA A 109 -6.21 1.16 -20.36
C ALA A 109 -7.51 0.74 -19.65
N LEU A 110 -7.46 0.55 -18.34
CA LEU A 110 -8.62 0.15 -17.53
C LEU A 110 -9.56 1.31 -17.21
N LEU A 111 -9.03 2.52 -17.07
CA LEU A 111 -9.76 3.71 -16.58
C LEU A 111 -10.10 4.72 -17.69
N ALA A 112 -9.99 4.34 -18.97
CA ALA A 112 -10.11 5.27 -20.09
C ALA A 112 -11.46 6.02 -20.13
N ASP A 113 -12.54 5.39 -19.67
CA ASP A 113 -13.90 5.94 -19.65
C ASP A 113 -14.39 6.27 -18.23
N ASP A 114 -13.51 6.27 -17.21
CA ASP A 114 -13.86 6.58 -15.82
C ASP A 114 -13.60 8.07 -15.50
N GLU A 115 -14.65 8.81 -15.17
CA GLU A 115 -14.54 10.23 -14.79
C GLU A 115 -14.20 10.45 -13.31
N THR A 116 -14.37 9.42 -12.47
CA THR A 116 -14.21 9.44 -11.02
C THR A 116 -12.87 8.86 -10.55
N THR A 117 -12.20 8.10 -11.40
CA THR A 117 -10.93 7.42 -11.08
C THR A 117 -9.83 7.85 -12.04
N THR A 118 -8.63 8.06 -11.54
CA THR A 118 -7.45 8.30 -12.39
C THR A 118 -6.19 7.70 -11.81
N VAL A 119 -5.15 7.59 -12.64
CA VAL A 119 -3.82 7.14 -12.24
C VAL A 119 -2.78 8.13 -12.76
N ILE A 120 -1.84 8.50 -11.88
CA ILE A 120 -0.72 9.40 -12.20
C ILE A 120 0.59 8.71 -11.88
N THR A 121 1.63 8.98 -12.67
CA THR A 121 2.99 8.61 -12.29
C THR A 121 3.54 9.69 -11.36
N GLY A 122 3.93 9.31 -10.15
CA GLY A 122 4.43 10.24 -9.14
C GLY A 122 5.25 9.53 -8.07
N ASP A 123 6.22 10.25 -7.51
CA ASP A 123 6.98 9.79 -6.35
C ASP A 123 6.24 10.20 -5.08
N MET A 124 5.85 9.23 -4.25
CA MET A 124 5.15 9.51 -3.00
C MET A 124 5.94 10.39 -2.03
N ARG A 125 7.25 10.59 -2.21
CA ARG A 125 8.04 11.51 -1.39
C ARG A 125 7.82 12.98 -1.76
N ASP A 126 7.40 13.24 -2.99
CA ASP A 126 7.13 14.58 -3.53
C ASP A 126 5.64 14.93 -3.40
N GLN A 127 5.21 15.09 -2.15
CA GLN A 127 3.82 15.39 -1.79
C GLN A 127 3.31 16.70 -2.41
N ASP A 128 4.18 17.70 -2.58
CA ASP A 128 3.80 18.98 -3.20
C ASP A 128 3.51 18.80 -4.70
N ALA A 129 4.36 18.06 -5.43
CA ALA A 129 4.09 17.77 -6.84
C ALA A 129 2.80 16.95 -7.04
N ILE A 130 2.50 16.01 -6.13
CA ILE A 130 1.25 15.25 -6.18
C ILE A 130 0.05 16.17 -5.97
N LEU A 131 0.08 17.05 -4.96
CA LEU A 131 -1.00 17.99 -4.69
C LEU A 131 -1.24 18.98 -5.83
N ASP A 132 -0.17 19.41 -6.49
CA ASP A 132 -0.25 20.33 -7.63
C ASP A 132 -0.63 19.64 -8.95
N HIS A 133 -0.66 18.30 -8.99
CA HIS A 133 -0.96 17.55 -10.20
C HIS A 133 -2.39 17.86 -10.70
N PRO A 134 -2.59 18.19 -12.00
CA PRO A 134 -3.90 18.58 -12.53
C PRO A 134 -5.02 17.59 -12.26
N ASP A 135 -4.73 16.28 -12.39
CA ASP A 135 -5.72 15.23 -12.13
C ASP A 135 -6.09 15.11 -10.63
N VAL A 136 -5.15 15.37 -9.71
CA VAL A 136 -5.43 15.42 -8.27
C VAL A 136 -6.35 16.59 -7.97
N ARG A 137 -6.00 17.80 -8.44
CA ARG A 137 -6.82 19.01 -8.24
C ARG A 137 -8.19 18.94 -8.90
N ARG A 138 -8.34 18.14 -9.95
CA ARG A 138 -9.60 17.91 -10.65
C ARG A 138 -10.54 16.99 -9.86
N LEU A 139 -10.01 15.96 -9.20
CA LEU A 139 -10.81 14.92 -8.56
C LEU A 139 -10.94 15.07 -7.04
N ILE A 140 -9.97 15.70 -6.39
CA ILE A 140 -9.91 15.79 -4.93
C ILE A 140 -10.11 17.24 -4.50
N ASP A 141 -11.18 17.45 -3.74
CA ASP A 141 -11.44 18.67 -2.99
C ASP A 141 -10.93 18.48 -1.56
N PHE A 142 -9.84 19.18 -1.21
CA PHE A 142 -9.23 19.09 0.13
C PHE A 142 -10.00 19.88 1.20
N ASP A 143 -11.03 20.65 0.82
CA ASP A 143 -11.97 21.28 1.76
C ASP A 143 -13.05 20.29 2.23
N GLU A 144 -13.11 19.09 1.62
CA GLU A 144 -13.93 17.96 2.05
C GLU A 144 -13.05 16.81 2.59
N PRO A 145 -13.59 15.91 3.44
CA PRO A 145 -12.84 14.75 3.94
C PRO A 145 -12.26 13.87 2.82
N VAL A 146 -10.98 13.55 2.94
CA VAL A 146 -10.23 12.65 2.04
C VAL A 146 -9.52 11.56 2.82
N ALA A 147 -9.42 10.37 2.26
CA ALA A 147 -8.56 9.30 2.77
C ALA A 147 -7.28 9.24 1.95
N VAL A 148 -6.14 9.43 2.61
CA VAL A 148 -4.81 9.22 2.02
C VAL A 148 -4.31 7.85 2.47
N LEU A 149 -4.02 6.97 1.52
CA LEU A 149 -3.68 5.58 1.78
C LEU A 149 -2.21 5.33 1.43
N PHE A 150 -1.44 4.82 2.38
CA PHE A 150 -0.07 4.32 2.23
C PHE A 150 -0.06 2.85 2.68
N LEU A 151 -0.59 1.96 1.86
CA LEU A 151 -0.82 0.55 2.22
C LEU A 151 0.27 -0.35 1.62
N SER A 152 1.08 -0.97 2.47
CA SER A 152 2.26 -1.79 2.12
C SER A 152 3.28 -1.02 1.29
N VAL A 153 3.53 0.23 1.69
CA VAL A 153 4.54 1.10 1.07
C VAL A 153 5.40 1.85 2.08
N GLY A 154 5.02 1.90 3.36
CA GLY A 154 5.77 2.69 4.36
C GLY A 154 7.21 2.21 4.56
N HIS A 155 7.48 0.94 4.31
CA HIS A 155 8.81 0.34 4.36
C HIS A 155 9.70 0.77 3.18
N HIS A 156 9.15 1.37 2.12
CA HIS A 156 9.91 1.99 1.04
C HIS A 156 10.36 3.43 1.35
N LEU A 157 9.81 4.04 2.41
CA LEU A 157 10.24 5.34 2.92
C LEU A 157 11.33 5.11 3.97
N THR A 158 12.59 5.30 3.58
CA THR A 158 13.72 5.22 4.52
C THR A 158 13.79 6.48 5.37
N ASP A 159 14.53 6.45 6.48
CA ASP A 159 14.68 7.64 7.33
C ASP A 159 15.31 8.84 6.59
N ALA A 160 16.07 8.59 5.52
CA ALA A 160 16.63 9.64 4.66
C ALA A 160 15.55 10.39 3.85
N ASP A 161 14.37 9.79 3.65
CA ASP A 161 13.26 10.38 2.91
C ASP A 161 12.33 11.26 3.78
N ASP A 162 12.60 11.34 5.09
CA ASP A 162 11.74 11.99 6.09
C ASP A 162 10.29 11.44 6.04
N PRO A 163 10.08 10.17 6.44
CA PRO A 163 8.79 9.50 6.34
C PRO A 163 7.70 10.23 7.12
N ARG A 164 8.04 10.86 8.25
CA ARG A 164 7.07 11.64 9.02
C ARG A 164 6.55 12.82 8.19
N ARG A 165 7.42 13.60 7.58
CA ARG A 165 6.99 14.69 6.69
C ARG A 165 6.12 14.16 5.55
N VAL A 166 6.53 13.07 4.90
CA VAL A 166 5.77 12.48 3.78
C VAL A 166 4.35 12.10 4.21
N LEU A 167 4.20 11.37 5.32
CA LEU A 167 2.90 10.89 5.81
C LEU A 167 1.99 12.02 6.32
N HIS A 168 2.57 13.09 6.87
CA HIS A 168 1.79 14.20 7.46
C HIS A 168 1.42 15.30 6.46
N THR A 169 2.16 15.48 5.36
CA THR A 169 2.01 16.67 4.48
C THR A 169 0.59 16.85 3.92
N ILE A 170 -0.01 15.81 3.31
CA ILE A 170 -1.36 15.92 2.72
C ILE A 170 -2.42 15.95 3.81
N ILE A 171 -2.31 15.09 4.82
CA ILE A 171 -3.31 15.02 5.90
C ILE A 171 -3.35 16.33 6.70
N ASP A 172 -2.22 17.00 6.94
CA ASP A 172 -2.16 18.30 7.61
C ASP A 172 -2.92 19.39 6.84
N ARG A 173 -2.99 19.29 5.51
CA ARG A 173 -3.68 20.24 4.62
C ARG A 173 -5.15 19.89 4.38
N ALA A 174 -5.53 18.62 4.54
CA ALA A 174 -6.88 18.13 4.30
C ALA A 174 -7.91 18.62 5.34
N ALA A 175 -9.20 18.61 5.02
CA ALA A 175 -10.25 18.99 5.96
C ALA A 175 -10.31 18.08 7.21
N PRO A 176 -10.77 18.59 8.37
CA PRO A 176 -11.17 17.76 9.51
C PRO A 176 -12.09 16.60 9.10
N GLY A 177 -11.93 15.45 9.74
CA GLY A 177 -12.61 14.22 9.35
C GLY A 177 -11.94 13.46 8.20
N SER A 178 -10.80 13.94 7.70
CA SER A 178 -9.94 13.18 6.78
C SER A 178 -9.21 12.03 7.48
N TYR A 179 -8.69 11.09 6.71
CA TYR A 179 -8.08 9.87 7.23
C TYR A 179 -6.72 9.59 6.59
N LEU A 180 -5.83 8.98 7.38
CA LEU A 180 -4.58 8.38 6.93
C LEU A 180 -4.70 6.86 7.14
N GLY A 181 -4.76 6.09 6.06
CA GLY A 181 -4.57 4.64 6.11
C GLY A 181 -3.10 4.33 5.93
N PHE A 182 -2.49 3.58 6.84
CA PHE A 182 -1.05 3.29 6.77
C PHE A 182 -0.76 1.84 7.12
N SER A 183 0.16 1.22 6.39
CA SER A 183 0.79 -0.04 6.78
C SER A 183 2.23 -0.15 6.26
N GLN A 184 3.06 -0.86 7.04
CA GLN A 184 4.38 -1.30 6.60
C GLN A 184 4.79 -2.60 7.29
N VAL A 185 5.74 -3.31 6.69
CA VAL A 185 6.40 -4.45 7.30
C VAL A 185 7.23 -4.00 8.51
N VAL A 186 7.03 -4.68 9.63
CA VAL A 186 7.76 -4.49 10.87
C VAL A 186 8.38 -5.79 11.36
N SER A 187 9.32 -5.67 12.28
CA SER A 187 9.83 -6.80 13.05
C SER A 187 9.97 -6.44 14.52
N ASP A 188 9.56 -7.35 15.41
CA ASP A 188 9.80 -7.22 16.85
C ASP A 188 11.27 -7.52 17.23
N ASP A 189 12.01 -8.17 16.32
CA ASP A 189 13.44 -8.44 16.42
C ASP A 189 14.22 -7.49 15.51
N PRO A 190 14.90 -6.47 16.07
CA PRO A 190 15.67 -5.51 15.28
C PRO A 190 16.77 -6.14 14.41
N GLU A 191 17.37 -7.26 14.83
CA GLU A 191 18.40 -7.93 14.04
C GLU A 191 17.78 -8.58 12.80
N ARG A 192 16.63 -9.25 12.96
CA ARG A 192 15.86 -9.83 11.84
C ARG A 192 15.35 -8.74 10.90
N GLY A 193 14.85 -7.61 11.43
CA GLY A 193 14.44 -6.46 10.63
C GLY A 193 15.58 -5.83 9.84
N ALA A 194 16.76 -5.69 10.46
CA ALA A 194 17.97 -5.20 9.79
C ALA A 194 18.43 -6.16 8.68
N ALA A 195 18.37 -7.48 8.91
CA ALA A 195 18.70 -8.48 7.91
C ALA A 195 17.78 -8.39 6.68
N MET A 196 16.46 -8.27 6.89
CA MET A 196 15.50 -8.06 5.80
C MET A 196 15.80 -6.77 5.01
N SER A 197 16.05 -5.68 5.73
CA SER A 197 16.36 -4.39 5.10
C SER A 197 17.62 -4.44 4.24
N ALA A 198 18.68 -5.08 4.75
CA ALA A 198 19.93 -5.27 4.02
C ALA A 198 19.76 -6.16 2.78
N HIS A 199 18.99 -7.25 2.90
CA HIS A 199 18.71 -8.18 1.80
C HIS A 199 17.95 -7.50 0.65
N ILE A 200 16.83 -6.84 0.96
CA ILE A 200 15.98 -6.21 -0.04
C ILE A 200 16.67 -4.98 -0.65
N SER A 201 17.28 -4.12 0.17
CA SER A 201 18.03 -2.96 -0.33
C SER A 201 19.26 -3.36 -1.14
N GLY A 202 19.93 -4.46 -0.77
CA GLY A 202 21.05 -5.03 -1.53
C GLY A 202 20.65 -5.50 -2.93
N SER A 203 19.37 -5.75 -3.16
CA SER A 203 18.78 -6.10 -4.45
C SER A 203 18.28 -4.89 -5.24
N GLY A 204 18.53 -3.66 -4.76
CA GLY A 204 18.18 -2.41 -5.45
C GLY A 204 16.78 -1.87 -5.15
N VAL A 205 16.04 -2.48 -4.21
CA VAL A 205 14.72 -2.01 -3.79
C VAL A 205 14.86 -1.28 -2.45
N PRO A 206 14.63 0.05 -2.37
CA PRO A 206 14.72 0.78 -1.10
C PRO A 206 13.82 0.16 -0.03
N TRP A 207 14.38 -0.18 1.12
CA TRP A 207 13.64 -0.87 2.17
C TRP A 207 14.17 -0.58 3.58
N GLN A 208 13.26 -0.30 4.51
CA GLN A 208 13.54 -0.20 5.94
C GLN A 208 12.45 -0.87 6.77
N THR A 209 12.77 -2.03 7.35
CA THR A 209 11.94 -2.72 8.35
C THR A 209 12.12 -2.05 9.71
N ARG A 210 11.03 -1.54 10.28
CA ARG A 210 11.00 -0.86 11.58
C ARG A 210 10.43 -1.75 12.67
N THR A 211 10.61 -1.35 13.92
CA THR A 211 9.82 -1.87 15.04
C THR A 211 8.44 -1.20 15.08
N PRO A 212 7.39 -1.84 15.65
CA PRO A 212 6.07 -1.22 15.82
C PRO A 212 6.14 0.16 16.51
N ARG A 213 6.97 0.27 17.54
CA ARG A 213 7.17 1.52 18.29
C ARG A 213 7.74 2.66 17.43
N GLU A 214 8.63 2.34 16.48
CA GLU A 214 9.13 3.34 15.54
C GLU A 214 8.04 3.78 14.56
N VAL A 215 7.16 2.85 14.13
CA VAL A 215 5.99 3.18 13.31
C VAL A 215 5.03 4.12 14.05
N ASP A 216 4.73 3.82 15.32
CA ASP A 216 3.88 4.68 16.16
C ASP A 216 4.43 6.11 16.25
N ALA A 217 5.76 6.25 16.36
CA ALA A 217 6.40 7.56 16.41
C ALA A 217 6.27 8.35 15.08
N LEU A 218 6.26 7.66 13.93
CA LEU A 218 6.01 8.30 12.63
C LEU A 218 4.58 8.85 12.55
N LEU A 219 3.62 8.14 13.13
CA LEU A 219 2.19 8.45 13.04
C LEU A 219 1.67 9.34 14.18
N ALA A 220 2.48 9.55 15.23
CA ALA A 220 2.12 10.37 16.36
C ALA A 220 1.61 11.77 15.95
N GLY A 221 0.51 12.21 16.55
CA GLY A 221 -0.16 13.48 16.23
C GLY A 221 -1.43 13.34 15.40
N ILE A 222 -1.77 12.12 14.95
CA ILE A 222 -3.05 11.79 14.31
C ILE A 222 -3.67 10.65 15.14
N ASP A 223 -4.97 10.70 15.38
CA ASP A 223 -5.62 9.78 16.32
C ASP A 223 -5.93 8.43 15.67
N PRO A 224 -5.45 7.30 16.20
CA PRO A 224 -5.78 5.98 15.68
C PRO A 224 -7.27 5.67 15.85
N VAL A 225 -7.91 5.18 14.79
CA VAL A 225 -9.26 4.64 14.83
C VAL A 225 -9.23 3.25 15.47
N GLU A 226 -10.11 3.00 16.43
CA GLU A 226 -10.27 1.69 17.08
C GLU A 226 -10.29 0.53 16.06
N PRO A 227 -9.50 -0.54 16.24
CA PRO A 227 -8.76 -0.92 17.46
C PRO A 227 -7.34 -0.33 17.61
N GLY A 228 -6.98 0.67 16.82
CA GLY A 228 -5.68 1.32 16.86
C GLY A 228 -4.70 0.81 15.80
N LEU A 229 -3.41 0.84 16.12
CA LEU A 229 -2.33 0.33 15.27
C LEU A 229 -1.88 -1.05 15.76
N LEU A 230 -1.94 -2.04 14.87
CA LEU A 230 -1.74 -3.46 15.17
C LEU A 230 -1.32 -4.24 13.92
N ASN A 231 -1.10 -5.55 14.07
CA ASN A 231 -0.99 -6.46 12.94
C ASN A 231 -2.27 -6.36 12.10
N LEU A 232 -2.13 -6.17 10.78
CA LEU A 232 -3.27 -5.92 9.90
C LEU A 232 -4.36 -6.99 9.98
N VAL A 233 -4.00 -8.26 10.24
CA VAL A 233 -4.98 -9.36 10.34
C VAL A 233 -6.00 -9.16 11.45
N ASP A 234 -5.63 -8.42 12.50
CA ASP A 234 -6.47 -8.16 13.67
C ASP A 234 -7.32 -6.88 13.50
N TRP A 235 -7.07 -6.08 12.46
CA TRP A 235 -7.83 -4.85 12.22
C TRP A 235 -9.20 -5.17 11.62
N ARG A 236 -10.21 -5.17 12.50
CA ARG A 236 -11.64 -5.37 12.19
C ARG A 236 -11.92 -6.53 11.21
N PRO A 237 -11.51 -7.78 11.53
CA PRO A 237 -11.61 -8.91 10.61
C PRO A 237 -13.02 -9.07 10.01
N ASP A 238 -13.09 -9.45 8.74
CA ASP A 238 -14.33 -9.52 7.97
C ASP A 238 -14.45 -10.89 7.28
N ALA A 239 -15.34 -11.74 7.77
CA ALA A 239 -15.55 -13.07 7.19
C ALA A 239 -16.29 -13.02 5.83
N ASP A 240 -16.94 -11.89 5.53
CA ASP A 240 -17.73 -11.70 4.30
C ASP A 240 -16.93 -10.99 3.17
N GLN A 241 -15.64 -10.69 3.39
CA GLN A 241 -14.79 -10.07 2.37
C GLN A 241 -14.50 -11.05 1.22
N PRO A 242 -14.34 -10.57 -0.03
CA PRO A 242 -13.98 -11.42 -1.16
C PRO A 242 -12.69 -12.20 -0.93
N SER A 243 -12.65 -13.44 -1.40
CA SER A 243 -11.42 -14.24 -1.38
C SER A 243 -10.43 -13.74 -2.43
N LEU A 244 -9.15 -13.68 -2.06
CA LEU A 244 -8.08 -13.36 -2.99
C LEU A 244 -7.86 -14.49 -4.01
N ALA A 245 -7.36 -14.11 -5.19
CA ALA A 245 -6.89 -15.06 -6.18
C ALA A 245 -5.86 -16.05 -5.59
N PRO A 246 -5.80 -17.30 -6.11
CA PRO A 246 -4.77 -18.25 -5.71
C PRO A 246 -3.39 -17.73 -6.12
N VAL A 247 -2.38 -18.00 -5.29
CA VAL A 247 -0.99 -17.69 -5.63
C VAL A 247 -0.47 -18.62 -6.72
N HIS A 248 0.63 -18.22 -7.37
CA HIS A 248 1.36 -19.08 -8.30
C HIS A 248 1.89 -20.34 -7.59
N GLU A 249 2.01 -21.47 -8.30
CA GLU A 249 2.43 -22.75 -7.71
C GLU A 249 3.80 -22.68 -7.02
N ASP A 250 4.72 -21.89 -7.58
CA ASP A 250 6.05 -21.63 -6.99
C ASP A 250 6.00 -20.93 -5.62
N LEU A 251 4.90 -20.23 -5.33
CA LEU A 251 4.70 -19.50 -4.07
C LEU A 251 3.90 -20.31 -3.05
N ALA A 252 3.25 -21.41 -3.47
CA ALA A 252 2.42 -22.24 -2.59
C ALA A 252 3.16 -22.77 -1.34
N PRO A 253 4.46 -23.14 -1.39
CA PRO A 253 5.19 -23.58 -0.20
C PRO A 253 5.35 -22.53 0.91
N TYR A 254 5.15 -21.25 0.59
CA TYR A 254 5.32 -20.12 1.52
C TYR A 254 4.00 -19.63 2.12
N LEU A 255 2.86 -20.19 1.71
CA LEU A 255 1.56 -19.87 2.32
C LEU A 255 1.47 -20.38 3.76
N GLY A 256 0.89 -19.57 4.65
CA GLY A 256 0.74 -19.90 6.07
C GLY A 256 2.03 -19.74 6.88
N ALA A 257 3.10 -19.20 6.29
CA ALA A 257 4.35 -18.93 6.98
C ALA A 257 4.16 -18.03 8.22
N THR A 258 3.23 -17.07 8.17
CA THR A 258 2.92 -16.17 9.30
C THR A 258 2.25 -16.89 10.49
N GLU A 259 1.70 -18.08 10.30
CA GLU A 259 1.14 -18.89 11.40
C GLU A 259 2.24 -19.47 12.31
N HIS A 260 3.43 -19.67 11.75
CA HIS A 260 4.56 -20.32 12.41
C HIS A 260 5.76 -19.39 12.61
N ASN A 261 5.81 -18.28 11.88
CA ASN A 261 6.85 -17.27 11.97
C ASN A 261 6.21 -15.90 12.24
N LYS A 262 6.25 -15.49 13.51
CA LYS A 262 5.58 -14.27 13.99
C LYS A 262 6.51 -13.07 14.09
N GLY A 263 7.79 -13.23 13.72
CA GLY A 263 8.81 -12.20 13.90
C GLY A 263 8.73 -11.06 12.89
N ILE A 264 8.05 -11.25 11.76
CA ILE A 264 7.82 -10.25 10.72
C ILE A 264 6.34 -10.27 10.33
N TYR A 265 5.72 -9.10 10.25
CA TYR A 265 4.32 -8.94 9.87
C TYR A 265 4.09 -7.51 9.34
N GLU A 266 2.93 -7.27 8.72
CA GLU A 266 2.53 -5.91 8.35
C GLU A 266 1.79 -5.26 9.53
N TYR A 267 2.28 -4.10 9.96
CA TYR A 267 1.73 -3.32 11.08
C TYR A 267 1.19 -1.99 10.58
N GLY A 268 0.05 -1.59 11.11
CA GLY A 268 -0.60 -0.36 10.70
C GLY A 268 -2.04 -0.27 11.18
N GLY A 269 -2.79 0.60 10.53
CA GLY A 269 -4.18 0.87 10.89
C GLY A 269 -4.71 2.08 10.13
N LEU A 270 -5.82 2.59 10.65
CA LEU A 270 -6.46 3.79 10.15
C LEU A 270 -6.35 4.88 11.20
N LEU A 271 -5.96 6.09 10.81
CA LEU A 271 -5.89 7.25 11.67
C LEU A 271 -6.82 8.34 11.16
N ARG A 272 -7.37 9.13 12.07
CA ARG A 272 -8.33 10.19 11.78
C ARG A 272 -7.77 11.55 12.18
N LYS A 273 -7.94 12.52 11.28
CA LYS A 273 -7.75 13.93 11.58
C LYS A 273 -9.02 14.49 12.21
N GLU A 274 -8.89 15.06 13.40
CA GLU A 274 -9.97 15.78 14.10
C GLU A 274 -10.19 17.20 13.57
#